data_AF-A0A947UT63-F1
#
_entry.id   AF-A0A947UT63-F1
#
_cell.length_a   1.000
_cell.length_b   1.000
_cell.length_c   1.000
_cell.angle_alpha   90.00
_cell.angle_beta   90.00
_cell.angle_gamma   90.00
#
_symmetry.space_group_name_H-M   'P 1'
#
loop_
_entity.id
_entity.type
_entity.pdbx_description
1 polymer ?
#
loop_
_entity_poly.entity_id
_entity_poly.type
_entity_poly.pdbx_seq_one_letter_code
_entity_poly.pdbx_strand_id
1 'polypeptide(L)'
;DALSDGEQVVIGGIMQHIEQAGVHSGDSACSLPPYSLSQDVLDEMRRQTVAMAKALKVVGLMNVQFAIQGDTVYVLEVNPRASRTVPFVSKAIGAPLAKIAARAMAGISLKSQAFEKEIIPPYFSVKEAVFPFRKFPGVDTILGPEMKSTGEVMGVGDNFGEAFVKSQLASSSELPKPGGRAFVSVRSGDRDAIVEVAQALLDLGFSLVATRGTAQAIESAGIPVAVVNKVKEGRPHIVDMIKNGDIDFIVNVVEDKKAVKDSYAIRAEALARRVVYFTTLAGAHAACMGMQHGDSLKVYSLQSLHQRLH
;
A
#
# COMPACT_ATOMS: atom_id res chain seq x y z
N ASP A 1 13.89 -0.49 -7.53
CA ASP A 1 15.24 -1.07 -7.41
C ASP A 1 15.89 -1.18 -8.78
N ALA A 2 17.21 -0.98 -8.86
CA ALA A 2 17.97 -1.05 -10.11
C ALA A 2 19.34 -1.70 -9.90
N LEU A 3 19.93 -2.20 -10.98
CA LEU A 3 21.23 -2.85 -11.01
C LEU A 3 22.13 -2.10 -11.99
N SER A 4 23.42 -2.03 -11.66
CA SER A 4 24.43 -1.55 -12.59
C SER A 4 25.69 -2.40 -12.54
N ASP A 5 26.34 -2.59 -13.67
CA ASP A 5 27.70 -3.17 -13.77
C ASP A 5 28.78 -2.09 -13.99
N GLY A 6 28.43 -0.81 -13.82
CA GLY A 6 29.31 0.33 -14.07
C GLY A 6 29.20 0.90 -15.49
N GLU A 7 28.65 0.15 -16.45
CA GLU A 7 28.40 0.61 -17.82
C GLU A 7 26.89 0.72 -18.10
N GLN A 8 26.18 -0.39 -17.91
CA GLN A 8 24.75 -0.52 -18.08
C GLN A 8 24.04 -0.34 -16.74
N VAL A 9 22.82 0.19 -16.80
CA VAL A 9 21.90 0.27 -15.67
C VAL A 9 20.58 -0.34 -16.12
N VAL A 10 20.09 -1.33 -15.38
CA VAL A 10 18.82 -2.01 -15.66
C VAL A 10 17.90 -1.88 -14.47
N ILE A 11 16.68 -1.44 -14.72
CA ILE A 11 15.65 -1.34 -13.71
C ILE A 11 15.23 -2.77 -13.32
N GLY A 12 15.36 -3.10 -12.04
CA GLY A 12 14.88 -4.36 -11.50
C GLY A 12 13.36 -4.34 -11.33
N GLY A 13 12.82 -3.23 -10.83
CA GLY A 13 11.39 -3.03 -10.74
C GLY A 13 11.04 -1.68 -10.14
N ILE A 14 9.95 -1.09 -10.65
CA ILE A 14 9.32 0.10 -10.11
C ILE A 14 8.13 -0.36 -9.27
N MET A 15 8.10 0.06 -8.01
CA MET A 15 7.00 -0.24 -7.09
C MET A 15 6.28 1.05 -6.75
N GLN A 16 4.96 1.01 -6.73
CA GLN A 16 4.13 2.11 -6.25
C GLN A 16 3.61 1.76 -4.86
N HIS A 17 3.83 2.63 -3.87
CA HIS A 17 3.19 2.46 -2.57
C HIS A 17 1.69 2.72 -2.66
N ILE A 18 0.91 1.99 -1.86
CA ILE A 18 -0.50 2.30 -1.66
C ILE A 18 -0.59 3.53 -0.75
N GLU A 19 0.07 3.52 0.41
CA GLU A 19 0.15 4.69 1.28
C GLU A 19 0.98 5.82 0.67
N GLN A 20 0.54 7.06 0.92
CA GLN A 20 1.23 8.26 0.47
C GLN A 20 2.59 8.47 1.17
N ALA A 21 3.45 9.28 0.54
CA ALA A 21 4.68 9.77 1.17
C ALA A 21 4.36 10.44 2.52
N GLY A 22 5.14 10.08 3.55
CA GLY A 22 4.85 10.41 4.96
C GLY A 22 4.54 9.17 5.80
N VAL A 23 4.07 8.09 5.17
CA VAL A 23 4.16 6.73 5.74
C VAL A 23 5.48 6.11 5.32
N HIS A 24 6.18 5.50 6.27
CA HIS A 24 7.48 4.89 6.02
C HIS A 24 7.37 3.73 5.01
N SER A 25 8.30 3.68 4.04
CA SER A 25 8.31 2.67 2.95
C SER A 25 8.31 1.21 3.40
N GLY A 26 8.79 0.95 4.61
CA GLY A 26 8.76 -0.38 5.23
C GLY A 26 7.36 -0.81 5.69
N ASP A 27 6.53 0.15 6.08
CA ASP A 27 5.17 -0.07 6.58
C ASP A 27 4.11 0.10 5.48
N SER A 28 4.47 0.76 4.38
CA SER A 28 3.58 0.85 3.22
C SER A 28 3.42 -0.49 2.51
N ALA A 29 2.19 -0.79 2.12
CA ALA A 29 1.94 -1.75 1.07
C ALA A 29 2.48 -1.18 -0.26
N CYS A 30 2.87 -2.05 -1.19
CA CYS A 30 3.29 -1.61 -2.52
C CYS A 30 2.92 -2.60 -3.61
N SER A 31 2.78 -2.09 -4.84
CA SER A 31 2.41 -2.86 -6.02
C SER A 31 3.53 -2.86 -7.06
N LEU A 32 3.75 -4.02 -7.68
CA LEU A 32 4.55 -4.22 -8.89
C LEU A 32 3.73 -5.04 -9.90
N PRO A 33 3.44 -4.50 -11.09
CA PRO A 33 3.77 -3.14 -11.55
C PRO A 33 2.98 -2.06 -10.79
N PRO A 34 3.35 -0.77 -10.93
CA PRO A 34 2.54 0.36 -10.45
C PRO A 34 1.09 0.27 -10.96
N TYR A 35 0.12 0.58 -10.11
CA TYR A 35 -1.31 0.35 -10.38
C TYR A 35 -2.04 1.60 -10.87
N SER A 36 -1.51 2.80 -10.65
CA SER A 36 -2.15 4.05 -11.08
C SER A 36 -1.21 5.14 -11.59
N LEU A 37 0.11 4.96 -11.53
CA LEU A 37 1.06 5.94 -12.10
C LEU A 37 1.02 5.93 -13.63
N SER A 38 1.07 7.12 -14.24
CA SER A 38 1.11 7.29 -15.69
C SER A 38 2.45 6.85 -16.27
N GLN A 39 2.46 6.46 -17.54
CA GLN A 39 3.67 6.04 -18.23
C GLN A 39 4.75 7.13 -18.25
N ASP A 40 4.36 8.40 -18.42
CA ASP A 40 5.28 9.55 -18.43
C ASP A 40 6.02 9.70 -17.09
N VAL A 41 5.31 9.53 -15.96
CA VAL A 41 5.93 9.54 -14.63
C VAL A 41 6.90 8.37 -14.47
N LEU A 42 6.50 7.18 -14.92
CA LEU A 42 7.36 6.00 -14.84
C LEU A 42 8.64 6.17 -15.67
N ASP A 43 8.53 6.74 -16.87
CA ASP A 43 9.69 6.98 -17.75
C ASP A 43 10.62 8.05 -17.19
N GLU A 44 10.08 9.08 -16.54
CA GLU A 44 10.89 10.07 -15.83
C GLU A 44 11.62 9.43 -14.63
N MET A 45 10.96 8.58 -13.85
CA MET A 45 11.60 7.82 -12.77
C MET A 45 12.71 6.90 -13.29
N ARG A 46 12.52 6.23 -14.43
CA ARG A 46 13.56 5.43 -15.09
C ARG A 46 14.77 6.28 -15.48
N ARG A 47 14.52 7.41 -16.16
CA ARG A 47 15.55 8.36 -16.60
C ARG A 47 16.37 8.87 -15.43
N GLN A 48 15.72 9.34 -14.37
CA GLN A 48 16.38 9.85 -13.17
C GLN A 48 17.18 8.74 -12.46
N THR A 49 16.63 7.52 -12.36
CA THR A 49 17.33 6.37 -11.77
C THR A 49 18.63 6.05 -12.51
N VAL A 50 18.59 5.98 -13.84
CA VAL A 50 19.79 5.73 -14.67
C VAL A 50 20.82 6.85 -14.53
N ALA A 51 20.37 8.11 -14.53
CA ALA A 51 21.26 9.25 -14.36
C ALA A 51 21.98 9.22 -13.00
N MET A 52 21.24 8.94 -11.92
CA MET A 52 21.80 8.83 -10.57
C MET A 52 22.77 7.65 -10.44
N ALA A 53 22.43 6.49 -10.99
CA ALA A 53 23.30 5.31 -10.99
C ALA A 53 24.68 5.61 -11.59
N LYS A 54 24.69 6.28 -12.75
CA LYS A 54 25.92 6.66 -13.46
C LYS A 54 26.70 7.72 -12.69
N ALA A 55 26.03 8.76 -12.20
CA ALA A 55 26.67 9.84 -11.44
C ALA A 55 27.33 9.33 -10.14
N LEU A 56 26.68 8.39 -9.46
CA LEU A 56 27.16 7.77 -8.22
C LEU A 56 28.12 6.59 -8.45
N LYS A 57 28.40 6.23 -9.71
CA LYS A 57 29.28 5.11 -10.10
C LYS A 57 28.88 3.80 -9.41
N VAL A 58 27.57 3.53 -9.38
CA VAL A 58 27.04 2.31 -8.76
C VAL A 58 27.54 1.08 -9.52
N VAL A 59 28.01 0.08 -8.77
CA VAL A 59 28.24 -1.29 -9.26
C VAL A 59 27.55 -2.25 -8.28
N GLY A 60 26.64 -3.08 -8.77
CA GLY A 60 25.75 -3.91 -7.97
C GLY A 60 24.33 -3.34 -7.89
N LEU A 61 23.74 -3.37 -6.69
CA LEU A 61 22.36 -2.92 -6.45
C LEU A 61 22.30 -1.47 -6.01
N MET A 62 21.22 -0.80 -6.42
CA MET A 62 20.79 0.45 -5.83
C MET A 62 19.27 0.53 -5.70
N ASN A 63 18.84 1.36 -4.78
CA ASN A 63 17.45 1.72 -4.57
C ASN A 63 17.32 3.24 -4.61
N VAL A 64 16.24 3.72 -5.23
CA VAL A 64 15.89 5.14 -5.27
C VAL A 64 14.45 5.25 -4.77
N GLN A 65 14.20 6.23 -3.90
CA GLN A 65 12.87 6.54 -3.41
C GLN A 65 12.44 7.89 -3.98
N PHE A 66 11.24 7.92 -4.56
CA PHE A 66 10.64 9.10 -5.16
C PHE A 66 9.34 9.46 -4.42
N ALA A 67 8.99 10.74 -4.45
CA ALA A 67 7.65 11.22 -4.15
C ALA A 67 7.07 11.91 -5.38
N ILE A 68 5.82 11.60 -5.71
CA ILE A 68 5.14 12.14 -6.89
C ILE A 68 4.04 13.08 -6.41
N GLN A 69 4.04 14.32 -6.91
CA GLN A 69 2.99 15.30 -6.63
C GLN A 69 2.50 15.89 -7.95
N GLY A 70 1.24 15.58 -8.31
CA GLY A 70 0.76 15.79 -9.67
C GLY A 70 1.67 15.02 -10.64
N ASP A 71 2.22 15.72 -11.62
CA ASP A 71 3.14 15.14 -12.61
C ASP A 71 4.63 15.34 -12.24
N THR A 72 4.92 15.94 -11.08
CA THR A 72 6.30 16.24 -10.68
C THR A 72 6.92 15.10 -9.88
N VAL A 73 8.07 14.62 -10.34
CA VAL A 73 8.87 13.56 -9.69
C VAL A 73 9.95 14.19 -8.79
N TYR A 74 9.82 14.02 -7.48
CA TYR A 74 10.80 14.45 -6.49
C TYR A 74 11.65 13.26 -6.02
N VAL A 75 12.95 13.45 -5.91
CA VAL A 75 13.87 12.47 -5.31
C VAL A 75 13.88 12.64 -3.79
N LEU A 76 13.60 11.58 -3.05
CA LEU A 76 13.70 11.58 -1.59
C LEU A 76 15.11 11.18 -1.15
N GLU A 77 15.56 9.99 -1.56
CA GLU A 77 16.88 9.48 -1.23
C GLU A 77 17.34 8.42 -2.24
N VAL A 78 18.67 8.19 -2.26
CA VAL A 78 19.30 7.12 -3.01
C VAL A 78 20.10 6.25 -2.05
N ASN A 79 19.87 4.95 -2.11
CA ASN A 79 20.58 3.94 -1.35
C ASN A 79 21.42 3.10 -2.32
N PRO A 80 22.75 3.35 -2.46
CA PRO A 80 23.63 2.60 -3.36
C PRO A 80 24.02 1.23 -2.77
N ARG A 81 23.01 0.45 -2.41
CA ARG A 81 23.11 -0.88 -1.81
C ARG A 81 21.82 -1.67 -2.07
N ALA A 82 21.83 -2.94 -1.66
CA ALA A 82 20.60 -3.72 -1.59
C ALA A 82 19.58 -3.08 -0.62
N SER A 83 18.34 -3.01 -1.07
CA SER A 83 17.17 -2.63 -0.27
C SER A 83 16.42 -3.87 0.23
N ARG A 84 15.53 -3.66 1.20
CA ARG A 84 14.67 -4.72 1.73
C ARG A 84 13.68 -5.27 0.69
N THR A 85 13.41 -4.54 -0.38
CA THR A 85 12.45 -4.89 -1.44
C THR A 85 13.04 -5.81 -2.52
N VAL A 86 14.36 -5.99 -2.56
CA VAL A 86 15.04 -6.85 -3.55
C VAL A 86 14.47 -8.27 -3.61
N PRO A 87 14.20 -8.97 -2.48
CA PRO A 87 13.58 -10.30 -2.52
C PRO A 87 12.18 -10.28 -3.14
N PHE A 88 11.33 -9.32 -2.77
CA PHE A 88 9.98 -9.14 -3.33
C PHE A 88 10.05 -8.92 -4.85
N VAL A 89 10.87 -7.96 -5.31
CA VAL A 89 11.04 -7.68 -6.74
C VAL A 89 11.57 -8.92 -7.48
N SER A 90 12.56 -9.62 -6.91
CA SER A 90 13.12 -10.84 -7.52
C SER A 90 12.07 -11.94 -7.68
N LYS A 91 11.14 -12.06 -6.73
CA LYS A 91 10.04 -13.04 -6.81
C LYS A 91 9.00 -12.63 -7.83
N ALA A 92 8.66 -11.35 -7.91
CA ALA A 92 7.68 -10.82 -8.85
C ALA A 92 8.13 -10.94 -10.31
N ILE A 93 9.42 -10.70 -10.60
CA ILE A 93 9.94 -10.66 -11.99
C ILE A 93 10.68 -11.93 -12.41
N GLY A 94 10.78 -12.94 -11.55
CA GLY A 94 11.49 -14.19 -11.86
C GLY A 94 13.01 -14.07 -12.01
N ALA A 95 13.62 -12.91 -11.72
CA ALA A 95 15.06 -12.70 -11.84
C ALA A 95 15.72 -12.58 -10.44
N PRO A 96 16.77 -13.35 -10.13
CA PRO A 96 17.43 -13.31 -8.83
C PRO A 96 18.38 -12.09 -8.72
N LEU A 97 17.82 -10.90 -8.52
CA LEU A 97 18.54 -9.63 -8.58
C LEU A 97 19.79 -9.59 -7.69
N ALA A 98 19.73 -10.13 -6.48
CA ALA A 98 20.89 -10.21 -5.59
C ALA A 98 22.04 -11.05 -6.18
N LYS A 99 21.74 -12.17 -6.86
CA LYS A 99 22.76 -12.99 -7.54
C LYS A 99 23.35 -12.27 -8.74
N ILE A 100 22.49 -11.59 -9.52
CA ILE A 100 22.91 -10.85 -10.71
C ILE A 100 23.85 -9.71 -10.31
N ALA A 101 23.47 -8.94 -9.30
CA ALA A 101 24.28 -7.85 -8.78
C ALA A 101 25.59 -8.31 -8.12
N ALA A 102 25.58 -9.42 -7.38
CA ALA A 102 26.80 -10.00 -6.80
C ALA A 102 27.82 -10.38 -7.89
N ARG A 103 27.34 -10.95 -9.00
CA ARG A 103 28.18 -11.27 -10.16
C ARG A 103 28.66 -10.01 -10.89
N ALA A 104 27.83 -8.98 -11.00
CA ALA A 104 28.23 -7.68 -11.55
C ALA A 104 29.36 -7.04 -10.73
N MET A 105 29.26 -7.06 -9.39
CA MET A 105 30.33 -6.61 -8.50
C MET A 105 31.62 -7.42 -8.64
N ALA A 106 31.53 -8.68 -9.09
CA ALA A 106 32.68 -9.54 -9.39
C ALA A 106 33.21 -9.39 -10.83
N GLY A 107 32.69 -8.44 -11.61
CA GLY A 107 33.15 -8.14 -12.98
C GLY A 107 32.39 -8.86 -14.10
N ILE A 108 31.29 -9.56 -13.79
CA ILE A 108 30.44 -10.23 -14.79
C ILE A 108 29.31 -9.28 -15.22
N SER A 109 29.41 -8.70 -16.42
CA SER A 109 28.46 -7.69 -16.93
C SER A 109 27.01 -8.18 -16.97
N LEU A 110 26.04 -7.27 -16.87
CA LEU A 110 24.62 -7.57 -16.93
C LEU A 110 24.24 -8.26 -18.25
N LYS A 111 24.87 -7.82 -19.35
CA LYS A 111 24.76 -8.44 -20.66
C LYS A 111 25.18 -9.91 -20.67
N SER A 112 26.33 -10.25 -20.08
CA SER A 112 26.78 -11.65 -20.01
C SER A 112 25.87 -12.54 -19.16
N GLN A 113 25.06 -11.93 -18.29
CA GLN A 113 24.07 -12.59 -17.45
C GLN A 113 22.66 -12.61 -18.09
N ALA A 114 22.50 -12.12 -19.33
CA ALA A 114 21.22 -11.98 -20.02
C ALA A 114 20.17 -11.13 -19.27
N PHE A 115 20.62 -10.15 -18.48
CA PHE A 115 19.75 -9.22 -17.76
C PHE A 115 19.91 -7.81 -18.31
N GLU A 116 19.45 -7.58 -19.55
CA GLU A 116 19.69 -6.33 -20.29
C GLU A 116 18.52 -5.34 -20.27
N LYS A 117 17.32 -5.79 -19.91
CA LYS A 117 16.09 -5.00 -19.94
C LYS A 117 15.22 -5.24 -18.70
N GLU A 118 14.43 -4.22 -18.36
CA GLU A 118 13.40 -4.34 -17.32
C GLU A 118 12.38 -5.42 -17.70
N ILE A 119 12.03 -6.25 -16.73
CA ILE A 119 10.99 -7.28 -16.86
C ILE A 119 9.73 -6.73 -16.23
N ILE A 120 8.66 -6.59 -17.01
CA ILE A 120 7.34 -6.15 -16.55
C ILE A 120 6.41 -7.37 -16.55
N PRO A 121 6.04 -7.92 -15.37
CA PRO A 121 5.18 -9.09 -15.31
C PRO A 121 3.75 -8.83 -15.84
N PRO A 122 3.09 -9.80 -16.48
CA PRO A 122 1.69 -9.69 -16.92
C PRO A 122 0.70 -10.01 -15.80
N TYR A 123 1.09 -9.75 -14.54
CA TYR A 123 0.32 -9.99 -13.33
C TYR A 123 0.75 -8.98 -12.26
N PHE A 124 -0.11 -8.75 -11.27
CA PHE A 124 0.18 -7.88 -10.14
C PHE A 124 0.75 -8.67 -8.98
N SER A 125 1.80 -8.13 -8.38
CA SER A 125 2.39 -8.55 -7.11
C SER A 125 2.21 -7.41 -6.12
N VAL A 126 1.55 -7.67 -5.00
CA VAL A 126 1.34 -6.69 -3.92
C VAL A 126 2.06 -7.17 -2.67
N LYS A 127 2.96 -6.34 -2.15
CA LYS A 127 3.60 -6.54 -0.84
C LYS A 127 2.77 -5.82 0.22
N GLU A 128 2.44 -6.49 1.33
CA GLU A 128 1.82 -5.88 2.50
C GLU A 128 2.68 -6.12 3.75
N ALA A 129 2.71 -5.14 4.65
CA ALA A 129 3.46 -5.17 5.90
C ALA A 129 2.72 -5.94 7.00
N VAL A 130 3.46 -6.68 7.83
CA VAL A 130 2.94 -7.41 8.99
C VAL A 130 3.35 -6.69 10.26
N PHE A 131 2.35 -6.26 11.03
CA PHE A 131 2.53 -5.43 12.21
C PHE A 131 2.46 -6.21 13.52
N PRO A 132 3.30 -5.88 14.52
CA PRO A 132 3.29 -6.54 15.81
C PRO A 132 2.25 -5.96 16.79
N PHE A 133 1.33 -5.09 16.34
CA PHE A 133 0.45 -4.31 17.24
C PHE A 133 -0.33 -5.17 18.24
N ARG A 134 -0.76 -6.39 17.86
CA ARG A 134 -1.45 -7.33 18.78
C ARG A 134 -0.58 -7.77 19.97
N LYS A 135 0.75 -7.74 19.83
CA LYS A 135 1.71 -8.08 20.89
C LYS A 135 1.91 -6.95 21.90
N PHE A 136 1.52 -5.73 21.56
CA PHE A 136 1.75 -4.54 22.38
C PHE A 136 0.44 -3.75 22.61
N PRO A 137 -0.50 -4.29 23.42
CA PRO A 137 -1.67 -3.51 23.84
C PRO A 137 -1.23 -2.19 24.49
N GLY A 138 -1.90 -1.09 24.15
CA GLY A 138 -1.52 0.25 24.62
C GLY A 138 -0.73 1.07 23.60
N VAL A 139 -0.14 0.44 22.58
CA VAL A 139 0.52 1.15 21.47
C VAL A 139 -0.51 1.60 20.44
N ASP A 140 -0.34 2.80 19.91
CA ASP A 140 -1.15 3.33 18.83
C ASP A 140 -0.74 2.73 17.48
N THR A 141 -1.71 2.24 16.72
CA THR A 141 -1.53 1.55 15.45
C THR A 141 -1.50 2.48 14.23
N ILE A 142 -1.46 3.79 14.47
CA ILE A 142 -1.31 4.77 13.40
C ILE A 142 0.04 4.62 12.69
N LEU A 143 0.01 4.72 11.36
CA LEU A 143 1.19 4.72 10.52
C LEU A 143 1.84 6.11 10.50
N GLY A 144 3.14 6.17 10.23
CA GLY A 144 3.89 7.42 10.22
C GLY A 144 5.27 7.26 9.58
N PRO A 145 6.16 8.25 9.77
CA PRO A 145 7.46 8.27 9.11
C PRO A 145 8.48 7.28 9.69
N GLU A 146 8.18 6.68 10.86
CA GLU A 146 8.99 5.62 11.47
C GLU A 146 8.39 4.24 11.16
N MET A 147 9.25 3.28 10.81
CA MET A 147 8.86 1.89 10.56
C MET A 147 8.51 1.15 11.85
N LYS A 148 7.37 0.45 11.85
CA LYS A 148 6.90 -0.38 12.98
C LYS A 148 6.65 -1.84 12.62
N SER A 149 6.56 -2.17 11.34
CA SER A 149 6.34 -3.54 10.86
C SER A 149 7.53 -4.45 11.12
N THR A 150 7.26 -5.75 11.28
CA THR A 150 8.28 -6.78 11.58
C THR A 150 8.49 -7.77 10.45
N GLY A 151 7.60 -7.79 9.47
CA GLY A 151 7.64 -8.71 8.35
C GLY A 151 6.77 -8.21 7.20
N GLU A 152 6.71 -9.00 6.15
CA GLU A 152 5.93 -8.70 4.94
C GLU A 152 5.37 -9.99 4.34
N VAL A 153 4.30 -9.84 3.58
CA VAL A 153 3.67 -10.90 2.78
C VAL A 153 3.51 -10.43 1.35
N MET A 154 3.31 -11.37 0.44
CA MET A 154 3.12 -11.10 -0.99
C MET A 154 1.83 -11.76 -1.49
N GLY A 155 0.92 -10.94 -2.01
CA GLY A 155 -0.24 -11.38 -2.80
C GLY A 155 0.05 -11.27 -4.29
N VAL A 156 -0.48 -12.20 -5.09
CA VAL A 156 -0.33 -12.19 -6.56
C VAL A 156 -1.69 -12.43 -7.21
N GLY A 157 -2.01 -11.67 -8.26
CA GLY A 157 -3.26 -11.80 -9.01
C GLY A 157 -3.14 -11.31 -10.44
N ASP A 158 -4.10 -11.68 -11.28
CA ASP A 158 -4.16 -11.18 -12.67
C ASP A 158 -4.58 -9.71 -12.74
N ASN A 159 -5.17 -9.18 -11.67
CA ASN A 159 -5.46 -7.76 -11.47
C ASN A 159 -4.99 -7.29 -10.09
N PHE A 160 -4.88 -5.96 -9.91
CA PHE A 160 -4.46 -5.35 -8.65
C PHE A 160 -5.35 -5.75 -7.46
N GLY A 161 -6.68 -5.76 -7.66
CA GLY A 161 -7.64 -6.08 -6.60
C GLY A 161 -7.44 -7.48 -6.04
N GLU A 162 -7.31 -8.49 -6.90
CA GLU A 162 -7.02 -9.87 -6.48
C GLU A 162 -5.69 -9.97 -5.72
N ALA A 163 -4.63 -9.32 -6.22
CA ALA A 163 -3.32 -9.32 -5.56
C ALA A 163 -3.40 -8.65 -4.18
N PHE A 164 -4.13 -7.54 -4.06
CA PHE A 164 -4.33 -6.81 -2.81
C PHE A 164 -5.15 -7.61 -1.79
N VAL A 165 -6.28 -8.23 -2.19
CA VAL A 165 -7.07 -9.07 -1.27
C VAL A 165 -6.21 -10.20 -0.69
N LYS A 166 -5.37 -10.83 -1.52
CA LYS A 166 -4.45 -11.88 -1.06
C LYS A 166 -3.38 -11.35 -0.13
N SER A 167 -2.83 -10.15 -0.36
CA SER A 167 -1.86 -9.56 0.57
C SER A 167 -2.51 -9.25 1.92
N GLN A 168 -3.74 -8.73 1.92
CA GLN A 168 -4.48 -8.46 3.16
C GLN A 168 -4.73 -9.77 3.92
N LEU A 169 -5.27 -10.79 3.25
CA LEU A 169 -5.53 -12.10 3.86
C LEU A 169 -4.25 -12.71 4.46
N ALA A 170 -3.14 -12.68 3.71
CA ALA A 170 -1.86 -13.19 4.19
C ALA A 170 -1.30 -12.38 5.38
N SER A 171 -1.59 -11.08 5.45
CA SER A 171 -1.20 -10.21 6.58
C SER A 171 -2.08 -10.40 7.83
N SER A 172 -3.02 -11.35 7.80
CA SER A 172 -4.04 -11.58 8.85
C SER A 172 -5.03 -10.42 9.01
N SER A 173 -5.25 -9.68 7.93
CA SER A 173 -6.27 -8.64 7.78
C SER A 173 -7.32 -9.12 6.79
N GLU A 174 -8.45 -9.63 7.28
CA GLU A 174 -9.51 -10.13 6.41
C GLU A 174 -10.41 -8.96 6.00
N LEU A 175 -10.50 -8.70 4.70
CA LEU A 175 -11.46 -7.73 4.17
C LEU A 175 -12.88 -8.31 4.33
N PRO A 176 -13.85 -7.52 4.79
CA PRO A 176 -15.24 -7.96 4.86
C PRO A 176 -15.77 -8.29 3.47
N LYS A 177 -16.79 -9.14 3.41
CA LYS A 177 -17.57 -9.32 2.18
C LYS A 177 -18.32 -8.02 1.86
N PRO A 178 -18.62 -7.75 0.58
CA PRO A 178 -19.49 -6.64 0.20
C PRO A 178 -20.81 -6.65 1.01
N GLY A 179 -21.21 -5.47 1.50
CA GLY A 179 -22.32 -5.29 2.43
C GLY A 179 -21.87 -4.98 3.86
N GLY A 180 -22.85 -4.71 4.74
CA GLY A 180 -22.58 -4.38 6.15
C GLY A 180 -22.52 -2.88 6.41
N ARG A 181 -21.70 -2.45 7.36
CA ARG A 181 -21.60 -1.04 7.76
C ARG A 181 -20.16 -0.55 7.85
N ALA A 182 -19.86 0.51 7.11
CA ALA A 182 -18.56 1.16 7.12
C ALA A 182 -18.60 2.44 7.96
N PHE A 183 -17.64 2.60 8.87
CA PHE A 183 -17.38 3.85 9.57
C PHE A 183 -16.31 4.67 8.87
N VAL A 184 -16.60 5.96 8.64
CA VAL A 184 -15.69 6.87 7.96
C VAL A 184 -15.48 8.13 8.79
N SER A 185 -14.22 8.47 9.09
CA SER A 185 -13.87 9.70 9.77
C SER A 185 -12.48 10.19 9.34
N VAL A 186 -12.44 11.34 8.68
CA VAL A 186 -11.22 11.91 8.11
C VAL A 186 -10.95 13.32 8.65
N ARG A 187 -9.71 13.80 8.48
CA ARG A 187 -9.33 15.20 8.73
C ARG A 187 -9.99 16.13 7.71
N SER A 188 -10.04 17.43 8.01
CA SER A 188 -10.73 18.41 7.16
C SER A 188 -10.21 18.47 5.73
N GLY A 189 -8.89 18.37 5.52
CA GLY A 189 -8.27 18.42 4.18
C GLY A 189 -8.58 17.22 3.29
N ASP A 190 -9.13 16.14 3.85
CA ASP A 190 -9.43 14.89 3.13
C ASP A 190 -10.94 14.74 2.85
N ARG A 191 -11.76 15.75 3.16
CA ARG A 191 -13.23 15.69 3.06
C ARG A 191 -13.75 15.63 1.62
N ASP A 192 -13.01 16.20 0.67
CA ASP A 192 -13.39 16.10 -0.73
C ASP A 192 -12.97 14.73 -1.28
N ALA A 193 -11.75 14.29 -0.95
CA ALA A 193 -11.20 13.01 -1.40
C ALA A 193 -11.92 11.78 -0.81
N ILE A 194 -12.51 11.89 0.38
CA ILE A 194 -13.25 10.76 0.98
C ILE A 194 -14.54 10.40 0.24
N VAL A 195 -15.09 11.32 -0.56
CA VAL A 195 -16.32 11.08 -1.33
C VAL A 195 -16.15 9.90 -2.28
N GLU A 196 -14.98 9.76 -2.91
CA GLU A 196 -14.67 8.64 -3.81
C GLU A 196 -14.70 7.29 -3.07
N VAL A 197 -14.07 7.21 -1.89
CA VAL A 197 -14.09 6.00 -1.05
C VAL A 197 -15.50 5.72 -0.52
N ALA A 198 -16.25 6.75 -0.14
CA ALA A 198 -17.63 6.60 0.32
C ALA A 198 -18.54 6.04 -0.79
N GLN A 199 -18.38 6.53 -2.02
CA GLN A 199 -19.11 6.00 -3.18
C GLN A 199 -18.72 4.54 -3.45
N ALA A 200 -17.43 4.22 -3.46
CA ALA A 200 -16.96 2.86 -3.70
C ALA A 200 -17.49 1.86 -2.64
N LEU A 201 -17.57 2.28 -1.36
CA LEU A 201 -18.19 1.49 -0.30
C LEU A 201 -19.70 1.32 -0.50
N LEU A 202 -20.41 2.38 -0.93
CA LEU A 202 -21.83 2.30 -1.25
C LEU A 202 -22.11 1.34 -2.41
N ASP A 203 -21.29 1.39 -3.47
CA ASP A 203 -21.37 0.51 -4.64
C ASP A 203 -21.13 -0.96 -4.26
N LEU A 204 -20.32 -1.19 -3.23
CA LEU A 204 -20.11 -2.50 -2.59
C LEU A 204 -21.24 -2.88 -1.61
N GLY A 205 -22.30 -2.07 -1.48
CA GLY A 205 -23.46 -2.35 -0.65
C GLY A 205 -23.31 -2.01 0.84
N PHE A 206 -22.25 -1.30 1.25
CA PHE A 206 -22.09 -0.87 2.64
C PHE A 206 -23.07 0.28 2.96
N SER A 207 -23.68 0.20 4.14
CA SER A 207 -24.26 1.38 4.79
C SER A 207 -23.15 2.23 5.41
N LEU A 208 -23.23 3.55 5.32
CA LEU A 208 -22.20 4.44 5.83
C LEU A 208 -22.61 5.08 7.15
N VAL A 209 -21.66 5.12 8.10
CA VAL A 209 -21.73 5.98 9.28
C VAL A 209 -20.48 6.85 9.37
N ALA A 210 -20.63 8.13 9.72
CA ALA A 210 -19.50 9.04 9.75
C ALA A 210 -19.60 10.07 10.88
N THR A 211 -18.46 10.61 11.30
CA THR A 211 -18.46 11.76 12.23
C THR A 211 -18.99 13.01 11.53
N ARG A 212 -19.67 13.91 12.25
CA ARG A 212 -20.41 15.07 11.67
C ARG A 212 -19.74 15.75 10.48
N GLY A 213 -18.48 16.17 10.63
CA GLY A 213 -17.78 16.90 9.58
C GLY A 213 -17.47 16.05 8.34
N THR A 214 -17.29 14.74 8.51
CA THR A 214 -17.11 13.79 7.41
C THR A 214 -18.47 13.45 6.77
N ALA A 215 -19.50 13.22 7.60
CA ALA A 215 -20.87 12.98 7.14
C ALA A 215 -21.39 14.13 6.28
N GLN A 216 -21.20 15.39 6.71
CA GLN A 216 -21.63 16.56 5.96
C GLN A 216 -21.02 16.61 4.55
N ALA A 217 -19.73 16.26 4.41
CA ALA A 217 -19.06 16.25 3.10
C ALA A 217 -19.63 15.16 2.18
N ILE A 218 -19.86 13.96 2.73
CA ILE A 218 -20.44 12.81 2.01
C ILE A 218 -21.90 13.11 1.62
N GLU A 219 -22.72 13.65 2.54
CA GLU A 219 -24.12 14.04 2.26
C GLU A 219 -24.20 15.13 1.20
N SER A 220 -23.28 16.10 1.20
CA SER A 220 -23.24 17.17 0.19
C SER A 220 -22.96 16.64 -1.22
N ALA A 221 -22.34 15.47 -1.34
CA ALA A 221 -22.14 14.75 -2.60
C ALA A 221 -23.32 13.86 -2.99
N GLY A 222 -24.41 13.85 -2.21
CA GLY A 222 -25.61 13.05 -2.49
C GLY A 222 -25.53 11.59 -2.02
N ILE A 223 -24.51 11.24 -1.24
CA ILE A 223 -24.30 9.87 -0.75
C ILE A 223 -24.98 9.70 0.61
N PRO A 224 -25.87 8.68 0.80
CA PRO A 224 -26.49 8.42 2.08
C PRO A 224 -25.47 8.02 3.15
N VAL A 225 -25.48 8.73 4.28
CA VAL A 225 -24.62 8.44 5.43
C VAL A 225 -25.32 8.84 6.72
N ALA A 226 -25.16 8.07 7.78
CA ALA A 226 -25.67 8.41 9.10
C ALA A 226 -24.59 9.02 9.99
N VAL A 227 -24.95 10.03 10.79
CA VAL A 227 -24.02 10.67 11.72
C VAL A 227 -23.84 9.79 12.97
N VAL A 228 -22.58 9.58 13.39
CA VAL A 228 -22.23 8.94 14.66
C VAL A 228 -21.38 9.87 15.53
N ASN A 229 -21.61 9.83 16.84
CA ASN A 229 -20.85 10.60 17.83
C ASN A 229 -19.43 10.04 17.99
N LYS A 230 -18.47 10.95 18.18
CA LYS A 230 -17.17 10.61 18.78
C LYS A 230 -17.35 10.27 20.26
N VAL A 231 -16.34 9.63 20.86
CA VAL A 231 -16.37 9.22 22.28
C VAL A 231 -16.72 10.38 23.23
N LYS A 232 -16.25 11.60 22.93
CA LYS A 232 -16.49 12.80 23.74
C LYS A 232 -17.85 13.48 23.48
N GLU A 233 -18.59 13.06 22.46
CA GLU A 233 -19.82 13.73 21.99
C GLU A 233 -21.11 13.10 22.55
N GLY A 234 -20.99 12.04 23.36
CA GLY A 234 -22.13 11.37 24.00
C GLY A 234 -22.38 9.95 23.45
N ARG A 235 -23.46 9.30 23.91
CA ARG A 235 -23.82 7.93 23.56
C ARG A 235 -25.09 7.83 22.70
N PRO A 236 -25.21 6.80 21.83
CA PRO A 236 -24.15 5.84 21.45
C PRO A 236 -23.05 6.53 20.61
N HIS A 237 -21.81 6.07 20.76
CA HIS A 237 -20.66 6.56 19.97
C HIS A 237 -19.98 5.43 19.20
N ILE A 238 -19.10 5.79 18.26
CA ILE A 238 -18.44 4.81 17.38
C ILE A 238 -17.76 3.63 18.11
N VAL A 239 -17.11 3.85 19.26
CA VAL A 239 -16.47 2.74 20.00
C VAL A 239 -17.51 1.75 20.56
N ASP A 240 -18.73 2.19 20.88
CA ASP A 240 -19.79 1.28 21.32
C ASP A 240 -20.29 0.43 20.14
N MET A 241 -20.44 1.05 18.96
CA MET A 241 -20.81 0.34 17.73
C MET A 241 -19.77 -0.73 17.34
N ILE A 242 -18.47 -0.42 17.42
CA ILE A 242 -17.41 -1.41 17.17
C ILE A 242 -17.49 -2.57 18.19
N LYS A 243 -17.73 -2.26 19.47
CA LYS A 243 -17.89 -3.28 20.52
C LYS A 243 -19.09 -4.20 20.30
N ASN A 244 -20.17 -3.65 19.76
CA ASN A 244 -21.41 -4.37 19.46
C ASN A 244 -21.34 -5.19 18.17
N GLY A 245 -20.29 -5.03 17.35
CA GLY A 245 -20.19 -5.67 16.04
C GLY A 245 -21.05 -4.99 14.97
N ASP A 246 -21.38 -3.71 15.17
CA ASP A 246 -22.20 -2.92 14.23
C ASP A 246 -21.39 -2.36 13.04
N ILE A 247 -20.06 -2.54 13.02
CA ILE A 247 -19.13 -1.96 12.05
C ILE A 247 -18.21 -3.05 11.50
N ASP A 248 -18.14 -3.14 10.17
CA ASP A 248 -17.38 -4.15 9.43
C ASP A 248 -16.11 -3.58 8.78
N PHE A 249 -16.12 -2.26 8.50
CA PHE A 249 -15.04 -1.57 7.81
C PHE A 249 -14.81 -0.19 8.41
N ILE A 250 -13.56 0.22 8.63
CA ILE A 250 -13.23 1.50 9.27
C ILE A 250 -12.22 2.28 8.42
N VAL A 251 -12.53 3.54 8.13
CA VAL A 251 -11.58 4.53 7.62
C VAL A 251 -11.39 5.61 8.70
N ASN A 252 -10.20 5.67 9.29
CA ASN A 252 -9.87 6.67 10.31
C ASN A 252 -8.56 7.39 9.98
N VAL A 253 -8.67 8.52 9.27
CA VAL A 253 -7.53 9.34 8.86
C VAL A 253 -7.41 10.55 9.79
N VAL A 254 -6.28 10.68 10.46
CA VAL A 254 -6.00 11.74 11.44
C VAL A 254 -4.54 12.18 11.32
N GLU A 255 -4.25 13.44 11.69
CA GLU A 255 -2.90 14.00 11.55
C GLU A 255 -2.47 14.78 12.80
N ASP A 256 -3.32 15.67 13.33
CA ASP A 256 -2.94 16.47 14.48
C ASP A 256 -2.85 15.63 15.77
N LYS A 257 -1.84 15.94 16.61
CA LYS A 257 -1.56 15.16 17.83
C LYS A 257 -2.78 14.97 18.74
N LYS A 258 -3.67 15.95 18.78
CA LYS A 258 -4.87 15.90 19.61
C LYS A 258 -5.90 14.94 19.01
N ALA A 259 -6.17 15.01 17.71
CA ALA A 259 -7.06 14.08 17.01
C ALA A 259 -6.53 12.66 16.98
N VAL A 260 -5.20 12.47 16.88
CA VAL A 260 -4.55 11.16 17.02
C VAL A 260 -4.90 10.54 18.37
N LYS A 261 -4.67 11.28 19.47
CA LYS A 261 -4.99 10.82 20.83
C LYS A 261 -6.50 10.60 21.02
N ASP A 262 -7.33 11.50 20.50
CA ASP A 262 -8.79 11.42 20.66
C ASP A 262 -9.39 10.26 19.86
N SER A 263 -8.73 9.83 18.78
CA SER A 263 -9.17 8.71 17.93
C SER A 263 -8.51 7.38 18.29
N TYR A 264 -7.56 7.37 19.25
CA TYR A 264 -6.85 6.17 19.70
C TYR A 264 -7.82 5.02 20.05
N ALA A 265 -8.90 5.32 20.77
CA ALA A 265 -9.87 4.34 21.20
C ALA A 265 -10.57 3.61 20.03
N ILE A 266 -10.73 4.28 18.89
CA ILE A 266 -11.32 3.68 17.68
C ILE A 266 -10.38 2.61 17.14
N ARG A 267 -9.10 2.96 16.94
CA ARG A 267 -8.09 2.04 16.41
C ARG A 267 -7.78 0.88 17.35
N ALA A 268 -7.70 1.16 18.66
CA ALA A 268 -7.48 0.15 19.67
C ALA A 268 -8.63 -0.86 19.72
N GLU A 269 -9.88 -0.39 19.68
CA GLU A 269 -11.05 -1.29 19.66
C GLU A 269 -11.17 -2.05 18.34
N ALA A 270 -10.91 -1.41 17.19
CA ALA A 270 -10.89 -2.07 15.89
C ALA A 270 -9.88 -3.24 15.87
N LEU A 271 -8.65 -3.00 16.37
CA LEU A 271 -7.63 -4.04 16.51
C LEU A 271 -8.10 -5.18 17.43
N ALA A 272 -8.70 -4.85 18.58
CA ALA A 272 -9.17 -5.83 19.55
C ALA A 272 -10.31 -6.72 19.01
N ARG A 273 -11.23 -6.12 18.25
CA ARG A 273 -12.38 -6.80 17.62
C ARG A 273 -12.05 -7.43 16.26
N ARG A 274 -10.84 -7.20 15.75
CA ARG A 274 -10.39 -7.64 14.42
C ARG A 274 -11.27 -7.07 13.29
N VAL A 275 -11.80 -5.87 13.48
CA VAL A 275 -12.46 -5.11 12.41
C VAL A 275 -11.36 -4.50 11.55
N VAL A 276 -11.45 -4.66 10.22
CA VAL A 276 -10.45 -4.07 9.34
C VAL A 276 -10.52 -2.55 9.41
N TYR A 277 -9.37 -1.89 9.45
CA TYR A 277 -9.30 -0.45 9.50
C TYR A 277 -8.13 0.09 8.68
N PHE A 278 -8.37 1.23 8.05
CA PHE A 278 -7.40 1.95 7.24
C PHE A 278 -7.15 3.33 7.85
N THR A 279 -5.87 3.69 7.95
CA THR A 279 -5.44 5.01 8.48
C THR A 279 -5.04 5.98 7.37
N THR A 280 -5.16 5.56 6.11
CA THR A 280 -4.95 6.36 4.91
C THR A 280 -6.14 6.20 3.96
N LEU A 281 -6.43 7.25 3.18
CA LEU A 281 -7.46 7.18 2.14
C LEU A 281 -7.09 6.18 1.04
N ALA A 282 -5.82 6.19 0.62
CA ALA A 282 -5.35 5.32 -0.44
C ALA A 282 -5.45 3.83 -0.07
N GLY A 283 -5.16 3.47 1.20
CA GLY A 283 -5.37 2.12 1.71
C GLY A 283 -6.85 1.71 1.69
N ALA A 284 -7.74 2.62 2.08
CA ALA A 284 -9.18 2.37 2.03
C ALA A 284 -9.68 2.20 0.58
N HIS A 285 -9.20 3.01 -0.35
CA HIS A 285 -9.53 2.90 -1.77
C HIS A 285 -9.03 1.58 -2.36
N ALA A 286 -7.78 1.18 -2.07
CA ALA A 286 -7.22 -0.10 -2.51
C ALA A 286 -8.03 -1.29 -1.97
N ALA A 287 -8.51 -1.20 -0.73
CA ALA A 287 -9.40 -2.20 -0.15
C ALA A 287 -10.75 -2.30 -0.86
N CYS A 288 -11.33 -1.17 -1.28
CA CYS A 288 -12.55 -1.17 -2.09
C CYS A 288 -12.31 -1.84 -3.46
N MET A 289 -11.22 -1.49 -4.15
CA MET A 289 -10.82 -2.15 -5.40
C MET A 289 -10.62 -3.67 -5.22
N GLY A 290 -10.05 -4.06 -4.08
CA GLY A 290 -9.89 -5.46 -3.69
C GLY A 290 -11.23 -6.18 -3.55
N MET A 291 -12.15 -5.61 -2.76
CA MET A 291 -13.48 -6.20 -2.52
C MET A 291 -14.30 -6.35 -3.81
N GLN A 292 -14.14 -5.45 -4.79
CA GLN A 292 -14.81 -5.57 -6.10
C GLN A 292 -14.39 -6.84 -6.88
N HIS A 293 -13.24 -7.43 -6.57
CA HIS A 293 -12.66 -8.58 -7.29
C HIS A 293 -12.46 -9.81 -6.38
N GLY A 294 -13.04 -9.81 -5.18
CA GLY A 294 -12.73 -10.79 -4.12
C GLY A 294 -13.34 -12.19 -4.29
N ASP A 295 -14.36 -12.35 -5.14
CA ASP A 295 -15.16 -13.59 -5.18
C ASP A 295 -14.48 -14.79 -5.86
N SER A 296 -13.33 -14.60 -6.52
CA SER A 296 -12.63 -15.66 -7.25
C SER A 296 -11.11 -15.65 -7.06
N LEU A 297 -10.65 -15.82 -5.82
CA LEU A 297 -9.21 -15.93 -5.54
C LEU A 297 -8.63 -17.22 -6.14
N LYS A 298 -7.68 -17.10 -7.08
CA LYS A 298 -6.97 -18.23 -7.66
C LYS A 298 -5.64 -18.49 -6.94
N VAL A 299 -5.17 -19.73 -6.93
CA VAL A 299 -3.82 -20.04 -6.43
C VAL A 299 -2.87 -20.16 -7.61
N TYR A 300 -1.72 -19.50 -7.50
CA TYR A 300 -0.66 -19.55 -8.50
C TYR A 300 0.60 -20.15 -7.86
N SER A 301 1.26 -21.06 -8.55
CA SER A 301 2.61 -21.45 -8.16
C SER A 301 3.60 -20.39 -8.66
N LEU A 302 4.71 -20.22 -7.96
CA LEU A 302 5.75 -19.29 -8.40
C LEU A 302 6.30 -19.69 -9.78
N GLN A 303 6.38 -20.99 -10.04
CA GLN A 303 6.85 -21.55 -11.30
C GLN A 303 5.91 -21.21 -12.46
N SER A 304 4.58 -21.31 -12.28
CA SER A 304 3.63 -20.97 -13.34
C SER A 304 3.61 -19.48 -13.63
N LEU A 305 3.83 -18.63 -12.61
CA LEU A 305 4.00 -17.19 -12.80
C LEU A 305 5.27 -16.86 -13.60
N HIS A 306 6.39 -17.52 -13.31
CA HIS A 306 7.65 -17.26 -14.01
C HIS A 306 7.63 -17.76 -15.46
N GLN A 307 6.87 -18.83 -15.75
CA GLN A 307 6.65 -19.29 -17.13
C GLN A 307 5.91 -18.25 -17.99
N ARG A 308 5.10 -17.37 -17.39
CA ARG A 308 4.36 -16.32 -18.11
C ARG A 308 5.23 -15.11 -18.49
N LEU A 309 6.49 -15.06 -18.04
CA LEU A 309 7.42 -13.97 -18.36
C LEU A 309 8.17 -14.19 -19.69
N HIS A 310 8.00 -15.36 -20.30
CA HIS A 310 8.73 -15.84 -21.47
C HIS A 310 7.79 -16.15 -22.63
#